data_AF-A0A2I0NT43-F1
#
_entry.id   AF-A0A2I0NT43-F1
#
_cell.length_a   1.000
_cell.length_b   1.000
_cell.length_c   1.000
_cell.angle_alpha   90.00
_cell.angle_beta   90.00
_cell.angle_gamma   90.00
#
_symmetry.space_group_name_H-M   'P 1'
#
loop_
_entity.id
_entity.type
_entity.pdbx_description
1 polymer ?
#
loop_
_entity_poly.entity_id
_entity_poly.type
_entity_poly.pdbx_seq_one_letter_code
_entity_poly.pdbx_strand_id
1 'polypeptide(L)'
;MTPGYNASVPEMVVMSPGAASSVEGLTKTVTIPQGYGAEFIVGKKPQSAEYEPFGPSAVFEVASYTKEIAAPGRYYLAIVSPADETPYSIAVGYVEEFTLSEWVLVPVNMISSHLWEGQSILVILTPFLAVTIFGFIVISRREKRKGSHLTCSCWLATIAGLCYLGGAAVTLVQMVRAITVTGTSPSVALTLAFAIIPIALGIWALRIGRTSSRQTMRDRAWLVLIAVLGLVFWAGLIIGPVLAIGAAVLPEELPFHNPANK
;
A
#
# COMPACT_ATOMS: atom_id res chain seq x y z
N MET A 1 0.71 2.93 17.86
CA MET A 1 0.97 4.36 18.09
C MET A 1 2.33 4.58 17.47
N THR A 2 2.44 5.31 16.35
CA THR A 2 3.74 5.59 15.75
C THR A 2 4.59 6.25 16.81
N PRO A 3 5.81 5.75 17.09
CA PRO A 3 6.64 6.34 18.13
C PRO A 3 6.92 7.79 17.72
N GLY A 4 6.32 8.75 18.43
CA GLY A 4 6.48 10.17 18.11
C GLY A 4 7.93 10.63 18.35
N TYR A 5 8.19 11.92 18.16
CA TYR A 5 9.50 12.56 18.36
C TYR A 5 10.19 12.28 19.71
N ASN A 6 9.45 11.80 20.72
CA ASN A 6 9.94 11.50 22.06
C ASN A 6 10.27 10.03 22.30
N ALA A 7 10.06 9.14 21.33
CA ALA A 7 10.37 7.73 21.46
C ALA A 7 11.85 7.52 21.81
N SER A 8 12.13 6.41 22.48
CA SER A 8 13.51 5.96 22.60
C SER A 8 14.09 5.70 21.21
N VAL A 9 15.41 5.72 21.09
CA VAL A 9 16.09 5.48 19.82
C VAL A 9 17.00 4.27 19.98
N PRO A 10 17.07 3.40 18.95
CA PRO A 10 17.91 2.23 19.02
C PRO A 10 19.36 2.61 18.72
N GLU A 11 20.27 1.81 19.27
CA GLU A 11 21.66 1.86 18.87
C GLU A 11 21.90 0.79 17.80
N MET A 12 22.86 1.04 16.92
CA MET A 12 23.17 0.13 15.82
C MET A 12 24.65 -0.26 15.85
N VAL A 13 24.91 -1.55 15.66
CA VAL A 13 26.27 -2.10 15.64
C VAL A 13 26.50 -2.78 14.31
N VAL A 14 27.44 -2.25 13.53
CA VAL A 14 27.84 -2.82 12.24
C VAL A 14 29.11 -3.62 12.44
N MET A 15 29.08 -4.91 12.09
CA MET A 15 30.24 -5.80 12.21
C MET A 15 30.76 -6.16 10.84
N SER A 16 32.06 -5.94 10.62
CA SER A 16 32.70 -6.12 9.33
C SER A 16 33.99 -6.96 9.42
N PRO A 17 34.27 -7.84 8.43
CA PRO A 17 35.50 -8.63 8.41
C PRO A 17 36.75 -7.74 8.33
N GLY A 18 37.77 -8.05 9.13
CA GLY A 18 39.07 -7.36 9.04
C GLY A 18 39.09 -5.89 9.46
N ALA A 19 37.99 -5.37 10.03
CA ALA A 19 37.95 -4.01 10.58
C ALA A 19 38.61 -3.94 11.96
N ALA A 20 39.21 -2.79 12.27
CA ALA A 20 39.59 -2.46 13.65
C ALA A 20 38.31 -2.28 14.48
N SER A 21 38.30 -2.78 15.72
CA SER A 21 37.13 -2.66 16.59
C SER A 21 37.10 -1.29 17.27
N SER A 22 36.03 -0.52 17.06
CA SER A 22 35.71 0.68 17.82
C SER A 22 34.48 0.40 18.70
N VAL A 23 34.71 -0.35 19.77
CA VAL A 23 33.65 -0.81 20.69
C VAL A 23 33.44 0.14 21.87
N GLU A 24 34.01 1.35 21.83
CA GLU A 24 33.81 2.34 22.88
C GLU A 24 32.35 2.82 22.88
N GLY A 25 31.63 2.58 23.99
CA GLY A 25 30.28 3.10 24.20
C GLY A 25 29.13 2.09 24.17
N LEU A 26 29.38 0.80 23.95
CA LEU A 26 28.30 -0.20 24.03
C LEU A 26 27.73 -0.33 25.45
N THR A 27 26.45 0.01 25.61
CA THR A 27 25.72 -0.16 26.87
C THR A 27 25.28 -1.61 27.13
N LYS A 28 25.21 -2.46 26.08
CA LYS A 28 24.83 -3.87 26.18
C LYS A 28 25.83 -4.78 25.45
N THR A 29 26.00 -6.00 25.96
CA THR A 29 26.92 -6.99 25.40
C THR A 29 26.39 -7.52 24.07
N VAL A 30 27.05 -7.15 22.97
CA VAL A 30 26.81 -7.70 21.63
C VAL A 30 27.92 -8.70 21.33
N THR A 31 27.56 -9.91 20.86
CA THR A 31 28.56 -10.93 20.50
C THR A 31 29.13 -10.63 19.11
N ILE A 32 30.43 -10.36 19.05
CA ILE A 32 31.14 -10.08 17.80
C ILE A 32 31.79 -11.38 17.29
N PRO A 33 31.54 -11.80 16.03
CA PRO A 33 32.18 -12.98 15.46
C PRO A 33 33.72 -12.86 15.42
N GLN A 34 34.42 -13.98 15.56
CA GLN A 34 35.88 -14.00 15.50
C GLN A 34 36.38 -13.47 14.14
N GLY A 35 37.36 -12.56 14.17
CA GLY A 35 37.93 -11.94 12.96
C GLY A 35 37.14 -10.74 12.42
N TYR A 36 36.13 -10.27 13.15
CA TYR A 36 35.33 -9.10 12.79
C TYR A 36 35.69 -7.93 13.69
N GLY A 37 35.70 -6.73 13.10
CA GLY A 37 35.60 -5.48 13.85
C GLY A 37 34.14 -5.06 13.98
N ALA A 38 33.87 -4.20 14.96
CA ALA A 38 32.56 -3.59 15.14
C ALA A 38 32.68 -2.06 15.18
N GLU A 39 31.71 -1.41 14.56
CA GLU A 39 31.48 0.03 14.62
C GLU A 39 30.15 0.30 15.30
N PHE A 40 30.16 1.25 16.23
CA PHE A 40 28.98 1.65 16.99
C PHE A 40 28.38 2.94 16.42
N ILE A 41 27.08 2.89 16.14
CA ILE A 41 26.30 4.00 15.60
C ILE A 41 25.25 4.39 16.64
N VAL A 42 25.41 5.59 17.17
CA VAL A 42 24.48 6.17 18.15
C VAL A 42 23.24 6.68 17.43
N GLY A 43 22.07 6.14 17.81
CA GLY A 43 20.78 6.65 17.36
C GLY A 43 20.53 8.07 17.86
N LYS A 44 19.89 8.89 17.04
CA LYS A 44 19.55 10.28 17.36
C LYS A 44 18.04 10.44 17.33
N LYS A 45 17.51 11.20 18.29
CA LYS A 45 16.09 11.54 18.28
C LYS A 45 15.77 12.33 17.00
N PRO A 46 14.70 11.95 16.27
CA PRO A 46 14.34 12.62 15.04
C PRO A 46 13.88 14.03 15.37
N GLN A 47 14.35 15.03 14.61
CA GLN A 47 13.89 16.42 14.74
C GLN A 47 12.71 16.73 13.83
N SER A 48 12.58 15.96 12.75
CA SER A 48 11.54 16.06 11.74
C SER A 48 11.14 14.66 11.28
N ALA A 49 9.99 14.56 10.62
CA ALA A 49 9.55 13.36 9.94
C ALA A 49 9.54 13.60 8.42
N GLU A 50 9.97 12.60 7.66
CA GLU A 50 9.93 12.62 6.20
C GLU A 50 8.65 12.00 5.67
N TYR A 51 8.14 12.54 4.57
CA TYR A 51 6.93 12.04 3.91
C TYR A 51 7.27 10.96 2.90
N GLU A 52 6.73 9.76 3.12
CA GLU A 52 6.87 8.62 2.19
C GLU A 52 5.71 8.59 1.18
N PRO A 53 5.95 8.80 -0.13
CA PRO A 53 4.88 9.01 -1.09
C PRO A 53 4.14 7.77 -1.60
N PHE A 54 4.76 6.58 -1.60
CA PHE A 54 4.14 5.38 -2.17
C PHE A 54 3.17 4.71 -1.20
N GLY A 55 3.53 4.70 0.08
CA GLY A 55 2.69 4.31 1.21
C GLY A 55 2.55 5.47 2.17
N PRO A 56 1.63 6.43 1.93
CA PRO A 56 1.59 7.70 2.64
C PRO A 56 1.69 7.55 4.16
N SER A 57 2.88 7.87 4.67
CA SER A 57 3.25 7.67 6.07
C SER A 57 4.32 8.68 6.47
N ALA A 58 4.54 8.80 7.79
CA ALA A 58 5.58 9.65 8.37
C ALA A 58 6.76 8.76 8.79
N VAL A 59 7.92 8.97 8.18
CA VAL A 59 9.16 8.25 8.46
C VAL A 59 10.01 9.08 9.40
N PHE A 60 10.42 8.48 10.52
CA PHE A 60 11.29 9.10 11.51
C PHE A 60 12.66 8.45 11.43
N GLU A 61 13.59 9.09 10.71
CA GLU A 61 14.96 8.59 10.63
C GLU A 61 15.68 8.82 11.97
N VAL A 62 16.17 7.73 12.56
CA VAL A 62 16.87 7.73 13.85
C VAL A 62 18.35 7.39 13.74
N ALA A 63 18.74 6.70 12.68
CA ALA A 63 20.12 6.33 12.41
C ALA A 63 20.30 6.01 10.93
N SER A 64 21.46 6.35 10.39
CA SER A 64 21.90 5.97 9.05
C SER A 64 23.39 5.64 9.08
N TYR A 65 23.78 4.71 8.21
CA TYR A 65 25.15 4.26 8.09
C TYR A 65 25.45 3.93 6.64
N THR A 66 26.57 4.44 6.15
CA THR A 66 27.08 4.18 4.81
C THR A 66 28.58 3.97 4.91
N LYS A 67 29.07 2.88 4.33
CA LYS A 67 30.48 2.54 4.28
C LYS A 67 30.80 1.81 2.99
N GLU A 68 31.92 2.18 2.38
CA GLU A 68 32.49 1.42 1.27
C GLU A 68 33.05 0.08 1.76
N ILE A 69 32.68 -0.99 1.07
CA ILE A 69 33.09 -2.35 1.42
C ILE A 69 34.57 -2.55 1.06
N ALA A 70 35.42 -2.63 2.07
CA ALA A 70 36.87 -2.82 1.90
C ALA A 70 37.27 -4.28 1.64
N ALA A 71 36.46 -5.25 2.09
CA ALA A 71 36.73 -6.68 1.92
C ALA A 71 35.43 -7.43 1.61
N PRO A 72 35.43 -8.37 0.65
CA PRO A 72 34.27 -9.21 0.41
C PRO A 72 34.04 -10.10 1.63
N GLY A 73 32.77 -10.28 2.00
CA GLY A 73 32.41 -11.14 3.12
C GLY A 73 30.99 -10.90 3.60
N ARG A 74 30.63 -11.59 4.68
CA ARG A 74 29.36 -11.36 5.37
C ARG A 74 29.52 -10.18 6.32
N TYR A 75 28.54 -9.30 6.33
CA TYR A 75 28.44 -8.20 7.28
C TYR A 75 27.26 -8.48 8.20
N TYR A 76 27.41 -8.17 9.49
CA TYR A 76 26.32 -8.32 10.45
C TYR A 76 25.89 -6.96 10.96
N LEU A 77 24.59 -6.84 11.20
CA LEU A 77 24.00 -5.67 11.81
C LEU A 77 23.20 -6.11 13.03
N ALA A 78 23.51 -5.52 14.18
CA ALA A 78 22.73 -5.70 15.38
C ALA A 78 22.03 -4.38 15.74
N ILE A 79 20.72 -4.46 15.97
CA ILE A 79 19.92 -3.35 16.49
C ILE A 79 19.73 -3.59 17.97
N VAL A 80 20.28 -2.70 18.79
CA VAL A 80 20.16 -2.75 20.24
C VAL A 80 18.95 -1.89 20.62
N SER A 81 17.83 -2.58 20.84
CA SER A 81 16.58 -1.90 21.19
C SER A 81 16.63 -1.30 22.60
N PRO A 82 16.08 -0.08 22.80
CA PRO A 82 15.76 0.44 24.11
C PRO A 82 14.76 -0.45 24.85
N ALA A 83 14.66 -0.30 26.17
CA ALA A 83 13.86 -1.19 27.02
C ALA A 83 12.33 -1.07 26.83
N ASP A 84 11.85 -0.16 25.99
CA ASP A 84 10.43 0.21 25.86
C ASP A 84 9.69 -0.51 24.73
N GLU A 85 10.29 -1.56 24.13
CA GLU A 85 9.70 -2.38 23.06
C GLU A 85 9.24 -1.59 21.82
N THR A 86 9.78 -0.38 21.62
CA THR A 86 9.48 0.44 20.45
C THR A 86 9.85 -0.31 19.17
N PRO A 87 8.92 -0.45 18.20
CA PRO A 87 9.22 -1.13 16.95
C PRO A 87 9.96 -0.19 15.99
N TYR A 88 11.00 -0.72 15.32
CA TYR A 88 11.77 0.00 14.30
C TYR A 88 11.80 -0.80 13.00
N SER A 89 11.79 -0.08 11.88
CA SER A 89 12.06 -0.66 10.56
C SER A 89 13.51 -0.42 10.18
N ILE A 90 14.03 -1.27 9.30
CA ILE A 90 15.35 -1.11 8.71
C ILE A 90 15.26 -1.25 7.20
N ALA A 91 15.88 -0.30 6.50
CA ALA A 91 16.14 -0.38 5.07
C ALA A 91 17.63 -0.71 4.86
N VAL A 92 17.93 -1.66 3.98
CA VAL A 92 19.29 -2.08 3.65
C VAL A 92 19.48 -2.03 2.13
N GLY A 93 20.60 -1.45 1.69
CA GLY A 93 20.97 -1.36 0.28
C GLY A 93 20.55 -0.05 -0.39
N TYR A 94 20.92 0.07 -1.66
CA TYR A 94 20.67 1.25 -2.50
C TYR A 94 19.75 0.96 -3.70
N VAL A 95 19.53 -0.31 -4.00
CA VAL A 95 18.72 -0.76 -5.14
C VAL A 95 17.52 -1.50 -4.60
N GLU A 96 16.34 -1.06 -5.00
CA GLU A 96 15.08 -1.70 -4.67
C GLU A 96 14.66 -2.59 -5.84
N GLU A 97 14.51 -3.89 -5.58
CA GLU A 97 14.01 -4.86 -6.56
C GLU A 97 12.74 -5.49 -6.02
N PHE A 98 11.71 -5.58 -6.87
CA PHE A 98 10.44 -6.20 -6.52
C PHE A 98 10.16 -7.40 -7.40
N THR A 99 9.88 -8.53 -6.77
CA THR A 99 9.26 -9.65 -7.45
C THR A 99 7.82 -9.30 -7.84
N LEU A 100 7.28 -10.01 -8.83
CA LEU A 100 5.89 -9.81 -9.27
C LEU A 100 4.89 -10.07 -8.13
N SER A 101 5.18 -11.06 -7.26
CA SER A 101 4.37 -11.34 -6.07
C SER A 101 4.39 -10.19 -5.06
N GLU A 102 5.55 -9.61 -4.80
CA GLU A 102 5.66 -8.45 -3.91
C GLU A 102 4.90 -7.26 -4.49
N TRP A 103 5.07 -6.99 -5.79
CA TRP A 103 4.38 -5.92 -6.48
C TRP A 103 2.86 -6.03 -6.37
N VAL A 104 2.29 -7.20 -6.65
CA VAL A 104 0.83 -7.41 -6.59
C VAL A 104 0.28 -7.31 -5.16
N LEU A 105 1.09 -7.67 -4.16
CA LEU A 105 0.70 -7.67 -2.75
C LEU A 105 0.93 -6.32 -2.04
N VAL A 106 1.48 -5.30 -2.71
CA VAL A 106 1.66 -3.95 -2.14
C VAL A 106 0.42 -3.42 -1.42
N PRO A 107 -0.83 -3.51 -1.94
CA PRO A 107 -2.02 -3.04 -1.20
C PRO A 107 -2.21 -3.75 0.15
N VAL A 108 -1.90 -5.04 0.24
CA VAL A 108 -2.03 -5.85 1.46
C VAL A 108 -0.90 -5.52 2.43
N ASN A 109 0.31 -5.37 1.89
CA ASN A 109 1.48 -4.97 2.67
C ASN A 109 1.29 -3.57 3.26
N MET A 110 0.68 -2.63 2.54
CA MET A 110 0.36 -1.29 3.06
C MET A 110 -0.62 -1.32 4.23
N ILE A 111 -1.66 -2.18 4.18
CA ILE A 111 -2.54 -2.38 5.34
C ILE A 111 -1.72 -2.89 6.54
N SER A 112 -0.82 -3.85 6.29
CA SER A 112 0.04 -4.41 7.34
C SER A 112 0.99 -3.36 7.92
N SER A 113 1.60 -2.51 7.09
CA SER A 113 2.43 -1.38 7.53
C SER A 113 1.65 -0.42 8.41
N HIS A 114 0.43 -0.02 8.01
CA HIS A 114 -0.40 0.87 8.82
C HIS A 114 -0.88 0.23 10.14
N LEU A 115 -1.14 -1.08 10.15
CA LEU A 115 -1.42 -1.81 11.39
C LEU A 115 -0.19 -1.83 12.31
N TRP A 116 1.00 -2.02 11.74
CA TRP A 116 2.27 -1.98 12.48
C TRP A 116 2.59 -0.58 13.04
N GLU A 117 2.24 0.49 12.32
CA GLU A 117 2.24 1.87 12.85
C GLU A 117 1.24 2.05 14.02
N GLY A 118 0.36 1.07 14.23
CA GLY A 118 -0.66 1.01 15.27
C GLY A 118 -1.92 1.79 14.94
N GLN A 119 -2.23 1.93 13.65
CA GLN A 119 -3.57 2.32 13.22
C GLN A 119 -4.53 1.14 13.43
N SER A 120 -5.80 1.41 13.73
CA SER A 120 -6.80 0.35 13.73
C SER A 120 -7.26 0.03 12.31
N ILE A 121 -7.67 -1.22 12.09
CA ILE A 121 -8.21 -1.65 10.79
C ILE A 121 -9.40 -0.79 10.33
N LEU A 122 -10.19 -0.30 11.28
CA LEU A 122 -11.32 0.59 10.99
C LEU A 122 -10.83 1.92 10.42
N VAL A 123 -9.80 2.54 10.98
CA VAL A 123 -9.25 3.80 10.45
C VAL A 123 -8.75 3.61 9.02
N ILE A 124 -8.08 2.49 8.74
CA ILE A 124 -7.54 2.18 7.42
C ILE A 124 -8.66 1.94 6.39
N LEU A 125 -9.66 1.13 6.73
CA LEU A 125 -10.68 0.67 5.77
C LEU A 125 -11.94 1.54 5.72
N THR A 126 -12.17 2.43 6.69
CA THR A 126 -13.37 3.29 6.69
C THR A 126 -13.52 4.11 5.41
N PRO A 127 -12.48 4.78 4.85
CA PRO A 127 -12.62 5.52 3.60
C PRO A 127 -13.05 4.62 2.44
N PHE A 128 -12.46 3.42 2.35
CA PHE A 128 -12.81 2.43 1.33
C PHE A 128 -14.26 1.96 1.47
N LEU A 129 -14.67 1.56 2.67
CA LEU A 129 -16.02 1.08 2.96
C LEU A 129 -17.06 2.18 2.78
N ALA A 130 -16.77 3.41 3.18
CA ALA A 130 -17.66 4.54 2.96
C ALA A 130 -17.94 4.73 1.46
N VAL A 131 -16.89 4.87 0.64
CA VAL A 131 -17.07 5.09 -0.80
C VAL A 131 -17.79 3.92 -1.47
N THR A 132 -17.41 2.67 -1.15
CA THR A 132 -18.00 1.48 -1.75
C THR A 132 -19.45 1.27 -1.33
N ILE A 133 -19.76 1.33 -0.03
CA ILE A 133 -21.12 1.10 0.48
C ILE A 133 -22.05 2.25 0.09
N PHE A 134 -21.66 3.51 0.33
CA PHE A 134 -22.53 4.65 -0.02
C PHE A 134 -22.70 4.77 -1.53
N GLY A 135 -21.62 4.59 -2.30
CA GLY A 135 -21.68 4.58 -3.76
C GLY A 135 -22.61 3.50 -4.29
N PHE A 136 -22.52 2.28 -3.75
CA PHE A 136 -23.39 1.17 -4.12
C PHE A 136 -24.86 1.46 -3.78
N ILE A 137 -25.15 1.98 -2.59
CA ILE A 137 -26.52 2.34 -2.17
C ILE A 137 -27.10 3.41 -3.10
N VAL A 138 -26.35 4.47 -3.39
CA VAL A 138 -26.80 5.57 -4.24
C VAL A 138 -27.08 5.07 -5.66
N ILE A 139 -26.16 4.29 -6.24
CA ILE A 139 -26.33 3.74 -7.60
C ILE A 139 -27.51 2.76 -7.63
N SER A 140 -27.60 1.83 -6.68
CA SER A 140 -28.72 0.87 -6.58
C SER A 140 -30.07 1.54 -6.47
N ARG A 141 -30.19 2.58 -5.64
CA ARG A 141 -31.43 3.36 -5.52
C ARG A 141 -31.78 4.08 -6.81
N ARG A 142 -30.77 4.63 -7.49
CA ARG A 142 -30.96 5.32 -8.78
C ARG A 142 -31.43 4.37 -9.88
N GLU A 143 -30.80 3.21 -10.02
CA GLU A 143 -31.15 2.26 -11.08
C GLU A 143 -32.53 1.63 -10.83
N LYS A 144 -32.88 1.35 -9.56
CA LYS A 144 -34.25 0.96 -9.18
C LYS A 144 -35.29 2.01 -9.58
N ARG A 145 -35.04 3.30 -9.31
CA ARG A 145 -35.96 4.39 -9.70
C ARG A 145 -36.12 4.55 -11.21
N LYS A 146 -35.10 4.19 -11.99
CA LYS A 146 -35.15 4.21 -13.46
C LYS A 146 -35.84 2.99 -14.06
N GLY A 147 -36.17 1.97 -13.27
CA GLY A 147 -36.62 0.67 -13.78
C GLY A 147 -35.53 -0.06 -14.59
N SER A 148 -34.26 0.28 -14.36
CA SER A 148 -33.13 -0.29 -15.10
C SER A 148 -32.72 -1.63 -14.51
N HIS A 149 -32.61 -2.65 -15.35
CA HIS A 149 -32.10 -3.96 -14.97
C HIS A 149 -30.65 -4.10 -15.46
N LEU A 150 -29.70 -3.80 -14.57
CA LEU A 150 -28.29 -4.07 -14.83
C LEU A 150 -28.01 -5.57 -14.77
N THR A 151 -27.26 -6.09 -15.73
CA THR A 151 -26.76 -7.46 -15.72
C THR A 151 -25.74 -7.67 -14.59
N CYS A 152 -25.46 -8.92 -14.25
CA CYS A 152 -24.44 -9.25 -13.25
C CYS A 152 -23.07 -8.66 -13.61
N SER A 153 -22.68 -8.75 -14.89
CA SER A 153 -21.45 -8.15 -15.38
C SER A 153 -21.41 -6.61 -15.19
N CYS A 154 -22.49 -5.91 -15.48
CA CYS A 154 -22.59 -4.46 -15.22
C CYS A 154 -22.48 -4.11 -13.73
N TRP A 155 -23.03 -4.96 -12.85
CA TRP A 155 -22.84 -4.82 -11.40
C TRP A 155 -21.39 -5.04 -10.97
N LEU A 156 -20.72 -6.07 -11.49
CA LEU A 156 -19.30 -6.31 -11.21
C LEU A 156 -18.43 -5.13 -11.65
N ALA A 157 -18.65 -4.59 -12.85
CA ALA A 157 -17.95 -3.39 -13.33
C ALA A 157 -18.23 -2.17 -12.43
N THR A 158 -19.47 -2.02 -11.97
CA THR A 158 -19.86 -0.94 -11.05
C THR A 158 -19.13 -1.07 -9.71
N ILE A 159 -19.12 -2.26 -9.11
CA ILE A 159 -18.45 -2.51 -7.83
C ILE A 159 -16.93 -2.36 -7.99
N ALA A 160 -16.33 -2.86 -9.08
CA ALA A 160 -14.92 -2.64 -9.39
C ALA A 160 -14.57 -1.14 -9.43
N GLY A 161 -15.40 -0.34 -10.11
CA GLY A 161 -15.22 1.11 -10.16
C GLY A 161 -15.32 1.77 -8.78
N LEU A 162 -16.27 1.34 -7.94
CA LEU A 162 -16.37 1.80 -6.55
C LEU A 162 -15.16 1.38 -5.71
N CYS A 163 -14.62 0.18 -5.91
CA CYS A 163 -13.40 -0.26 -5.24
C CYS A 163 -12.22 0.63 -5.61
N TYR A 164 -12.03 0.99 -6.90
CA TYR A 164 -10.98 1.92 -7.31
C TYR A 164 -11.10 3.29 -6.66
N LEU A 165 -12.31 3.84 -6.60
CA LEU A 165 -12.57 5.10 -5.89
C LEU A 165 -12.32 4.96 -4.38
N GLY A 166 -12.69 3.83 -3.78
CA GLY A 166 -12.43 3.53 -2.39
C GLY A 166 -10.93 3.43 -2.08
N GLY A 167 -10.15 2.80 -2.95
CA GLY A 167 -8.69 2.74 -2.84
C GLY A 167 -8.05 4.13 -2.88
N ALA A 168 -8.44 4.97 -3.85
CA ALA A 168 -8.00 6.37 -3.90
C ALA A 168 -8.37 7.14 -2.62
N ALA A 169 -9.56 6.93 -2.07
CA ALA A 169 -9.98 7.58 -0.85
C ALA A 169 -9.11 7.18 0.36
N VAL A 170 -8.69 5.91 0.45
CA VAL A 170 -7.72 5.48 1.47
C VAL A 170 -6.39 6.22 1.29
N THR A 171 -5.83 6.22 0.08
CA THR A 171 -4.57 6.91 -0.23
C THR A 171 -4.62 8.40 0.15
N LEU A 172 -5.71 9.10 -0.19
CA LEU A 172 -5.88 10.51 0.13
C LEU A 172 -6.02 10.77 1.64
N VAL A 173 -6.74 9.90 2.36
CA VAL A 173 -6.85 10.03 3.83
C VAL A 173 -5.51 9.77 4.51
N GLN A 174 -4.76 8.76 4.07
CA GLN A 174 -3.42 8.48 4.62
C GLN A 174 -2.44 9.60 4.30
N MET A 175 -2.50 10.17 3.10
CA MET A 175 -1.72 11.36 2.72
C MET A 175 -1.99 12.54 3.66
N VAL A 176 -3.27 12.87 3.91
CA VAL A 176 -3.62 13.95 4.84
C VAL A 176 -3.04 13.68 6.23
N ARG A 177 -3.15 12.45 6.73
CA ARG A 177 -2.62 12.09 8.05
C ARG A 177 -1.09 12.20 8.12
N ALA A 178 -0.38 11.71 7.10
CA ALA A 178 1.07 11.82 7.04
C ALA A 178 1.51 13.30 7.00
N ILE A 179 0.88 14.13 6.15
CA ILE A 179 1.20 15.57 6.03
C ILE A 179 0.95 16.33 7.34
N THR A 180 -0.03 15.93 8.17
CA THR A 180 -0.23 16.56 9.49
C THR A 180 0.95 16.36 10.44
N VAL A 181 1.82 15.39 10.16
CA VAL A 181 3.01 15.08 10.96
C VAL A 181 4.29 15.58 10.29
N THR A 182 4.43 15.38 8.97
CA THR A 182 5.64 15.67 8.20
C THR A 182 5.69 17.09 7.64
N GLY A 183 4.53 17.76 7.54
CA GLY A 183 4.37 18.92 6.68
C GLY A 183 4.30 18.55 5.19
N THR A 184 4.18 19.56 4.33
CA THR A 184 4.09 19.39 2.87
C THR A 184 5.47 19.34 2.22
N SER A 185 5.68 18.35 1.36
CA SER A 185 6.89 18.18 0.54
C SER A 185 6.54 18.02 -0.94
N PRO A 186 7.51 18.20 -1.87
CA PRO A 186 7.29 17.91 -3.30
C PRO A 186 6.87 16.45 -3.57
N SER A 187 7.26 15.49 -2.72
CA SER A 187 6.89 14.07 -2.86
C SER A 187 5.37 13.83 -2.73
N VAL A 188 4.61 14.75 -2.12
CA VAL A 188 3.13 14.70 -2.10
C VAL A 188 2.53 14.65 -3.51
N ALA A 189 3.17 15.30 -4.50
CA ALA A 189 2.71 15.28 -5.89
C ALA A 189 2.69 13.86 -6.48
N LEU A 190 3.62 12.99 -6.05
CA LEU A 190 3.67 11.61 -6.48
C LEU A 190 2.47 10.83 -5.93
N THR A 191 2.16 10.96 -4.63
CA THR A 191 0.96 10.36 -4.04
C THR A 191 -0.33 10.82 -4.74
N LEU A 192 -0.42 12.11 -5.09
CA LEU A 192 -1.55 12.63 -5.84
C LEU A 192 -1.69 11.96 -7.21
N ALA A 193 -0.59 11.74 -7.93
CA ALA A 193 -0.61 11.00 -9.19
C ALA A 193 -1.15 9.56 -8.98
N PHE A 194 -0.69 8.87 -7.94
CA PHE A 194 -1.17 7.54 -7.55
C PHE A 194 -2.63 7.54 -7.06
N ALA A 195 -3.20 8.67 -6.64
CA ALA A 195 -4.62 8.78 -6.32
C ALA A 195 -5.48 9.10 -7.55
N ILE A 196 -4.99 9.95 -8.46
CA ILE A 196 -5.72 10.38 -9.67
C ILE A 196 -5.95 9.20 -10.63
N ILE A 197 -4.96 8.31 -10.78
CA ILE A 197 -5.07 7.16 -11.70
C ILE A 197 -6.22 6.22 -11.28
N PRO A 198 -6.29 5.71 -10.04
CA PRO A 198 -7.45 4.94 -9.56
C PRO A 198 -8.76 5.71 -9.65
N ILE A 199 -8.78 7.03 -9.46
CA ILE A 199 -10.00 7.84 -9.64
C ILE A 199 -10.47 7.77 -11.10
N ALA A 200 -9.57 7.97 -12.05
CA ALA A 200 -9.88 7.91 -13.48
C ALA A 200 -10.36 6.51 -13.89
N LEU A 201 -9.65 5.46 -13.46
CA LEU A 201 -10.04 4.06 -13.70
C LEU A 201 -11.40 3.74 -13.08
N GLY A 202 -11.66 4.21 -11.86
CA GLY A 202 -12.93 4.06 -11.15
C GLY A 202 -14.10 4.71 -11.88
N ILE A 203 -13.93 5.96 -12.30
CA ILE A 203 -14.94 6.68 -13.10
C ILE A 203 -15.19 5.96 -14.43
N TRP A 204 -14.15 5.45 -15.08
CA TRP A 204 -14.29 4.75 -16.35
C TRP A 204 -15.04 3.42 -16.20
N ALA A 205 -14.67 2.60 -15.21
CA ALA A 205 -15.37 1.36 -14.90
C ALA A 205 -16.85 1.62 -14.54
N LEU A 206 -17.14 2.67 -13.76
CA LEU A 206 -18.51 3.11 -13.46
C LEU A 206 -19.28 3.55 -14.70
N ARG A 207 -18.62 4.20 -15.67
CA ARG A 207 -19.26 4.54 -16.94
C ARG A 207 -19.62 3.28 -17.72
N ILE A 208 -18.71 2.33 -17.86
CA ILE A 208 -18.96 1.06 -18.56
C ILE A 208 -20.09 0.28 -17.89
N GLY A 209 -20.01 0.06 -16.57
CA GLY A 209 -21.00 -0.71 -15.82
C GLY A 209 -22.40 -0.09 -15.80
N ARG A 210 -22.54 1.16 -16.26
CA ARG A 210 -23.81 1.89 -16.28
C ARG A 210 -24.26 2.29 -17.70
N THR A 211 -23.49 1.95 -18.72
CA THR A 211 -23.84 2.20 -20.13
C THR A 211 -24.41 0.93 -20.71
N SER A 212 -25.74 0.91 -20.90
CA SER A 212 -26.51 -0.19 -21.51
C SER A 212 -26.57 -1.48 -20.68
N SER A 213 -27.67 -2.23 -20.82
CA SER A 213 -27.85 -3.53 -20.16
C SER A 213 -26.87 -4.60 -20.71
N ARG A 214 -26.33 -4.38 -21.90
CA ARG A 214 -25.44 -5.30 -22.61
C ARG A 214 -24.08 -4.65 -22.86
N GLN A 215 -23.02 -5.28 -22.37
CA GLN A 215 -21.63 -4.89 -22.56
C GLN A 215 -21.10 -5.34 -23.92
N THR A 216 -20.63 -4.38 -24.70
CA THR A 216 -20.01 -4.70 -25.99
C THR A 216 -18.65 -5.38 -25.80
N MET A 217 -18.13 -6.03 -26.86
CA MET A 217 -16.77 -6.57 -26.84
C MET A 217 -15.72 -5.50 -26.52
N ARG A 218 -15.99 -4.25 -26.94
CA ARG A 218 -15.14 -3.09 -26.63
C ARG A 218 -15.15 -2.78 -25.13
N ASP A 219 -16.31 -2.83 -24.49
CA ASP A 219 -16.43 -2.61 -23.04
C ASP A 219 -15.68 -3.67 -22.24
N ARG A 220 -15.77 -4.94 -22.66
CA ARG A 220 -15.02 -6.05 -22.06
C ARG A 220 -13.52 -5.86 -22.21
N ALA A 221 -13.04 -5.48 -23.40
CA ALA A 221 -11.63 -5.17 -23.63
C ALA A 221 -11.14 -4.02 -22.73
N TRP A 222 -11.95 -2.98 -22.56
CA TRP A 222 -11.63 -1.88 -21.64
C TRP A 222 -11.60 -2.33 -20.18
N LEU A 223 -12.53 -3.19 -19.74
CA LEU A 223 -12.52 -3.72 -18.38
C LEU A 223 -11.27 -4.55 -18.08
N VAL A 224 -10.78 -5.34 -19.06
CA VAL A 224 -9.49 -6.04 -18.94
C VAL A 224 -8.34 -5.05 -18.82
N LEU A 225 -8.29 -4.02 -19.66
CA LEU A 225 -7.24 -3.00 -19.57
C LEU A 225 -7.28 -2.28 -18.22
N ILE A 226 -8.47 -1.90 -17.77
CA ILE A 226 -8.70 -1.27 -16.47
C ILE A 226 -8.20 -2.17 -15.33
N ALA A 227 -8.43 -3.49 -15.41
CA ALA A 227 -7.93 -4.44 -14.43
C ALA A 227 -6.41 -4.53 -14.41
N VAL A 228 -5.77 -4.63 -15.59
CA VAL A 228 -4.30 -4.66 -15.71
C VAL A 228 -3.69 -3.39 -15.13
N LEU A 229 -4.20 -2.22 -15.53
CA LEU A 229 -3.76 -0.95 -14.96
C LEU A 229 -4.05 -0.86 -13.47
N GLY A 230 -5.17 -1.40 -13.01
CA GLY A 230 -5.51 -1.46 -11.59
C GLY A 230 -4.51 -2.29 -10.78
N LEU A 231 -4.00 -3.40 -11.31
CA LEU A 231 -2.92 -4.16 -10.68
C LEU A 231 -1.58 -3.41 -10.69
N VAL A 232 -1.24 -2.75 -11.80
CA VAL A 232 0.00 -1.98 -11.94
C VAL A 232 0.05 -0.80 -10.96
N PHE A 233 -1.05 -0.08 -10.79
CA PHE A 233 -1.15 1.10 -9.94
C PHE A 233 -1.81 0.82 -8.58
N TRP A 234 -1.94 -0.44 -8.19
CA TRP A 234 -2.50 -0.85 -6.90
C TRP A 234 -3.91 -0.29 -6.61
N ALA A 235 -4.67 -0.02 -7.67
CA ALA A 235 -5.97 0.62 -7.60
C ALA A 235 -7.01 -0.34 -7.02
N GLY A 236 -7.80 0.15 -6.07
CA GLY A 236 -8.99 -0.53 -5.55
C GLY A 236 -8.75 -1.85 -4.85
N LEU A 237 -7.54 -1.99 -4.28
CA LEU A 237 -7.03 -3.22 -3.71
C LEU A 237 -7.01 -4.33 -4.78
N ILE A 238 -6.65 -5.56 -4.41
CA ILE A 238 -6.67 -6.71 -5.34
C ILE A 238 -8.11 -7.02 -5.81
N ILE A 239 -9.13 -6.66 -5.02
CA ILE A 239 -10.53 -6.97 -5.34
C ILE A 239 -11.06 -6.18 -6.54
N GLY A 240 -10.69 -4.91 -6.73
CA GLY A 240 -11.13 -4.10 -7.87
C GLY A 240 -10.78 -4.72 -9.22
N PRO A 241 -9.50 -5.04 -9.49
CA PRO A 241 -9.08 -5.71 -10.71
C PRO A 241 -9.73 -7.08 -10.93
N VAL A 242 -9.85 -7.88 -9.87
CA VAL A 242 -10.51 -9.19 -9.95
C VAL A 242 -11.97 -9.05 -10.38
N LEU A 243 -12.70 -8.08 -9.82
CA LEU A 243 -14.09 -7.80 -10.20
C LEU A 243 -14.18 -7.25 -11.64
N ALA A 244 -13.24 -6.42 -12.08
CA ALA A 244 -13.19 -5.91 -13.45
C ALA A 244 -12.95 -7.03 -14.47
N ILE A 245 -12.05 -7.99 -14.19
CA ILE A 245 -11.88 -9.20 -14.99
C ILE A 245 -13.15 -10.03 -14.99
N GLY A 246 -13.75 -10.24 -13.81
CA GLY A 246 -15.02 -10.96 -13.67
C GLY A 246 -16.12 -10.35 -14.53
N ALA A 247 -16.24 -9.01 -14.55
CA ALA A 247 -17.17 -8.30 -15.41
C ALA A 247 -16.89 -8.56 -16.90
N ALA A 248 -15.63 -8.50 -17.33
CA ALA A 248 -15.26 -8.69 -18.72
C ALA A 248 -15.55 -10.11 -19.25
N VAL A 249 -15.41 -11.13 -18.40
CA VAL A 249 -15.52 -12.54 -18.79
C VAL A 249 -16.96 -13.07 -18.67
N LEU A 250 -17.75 -12.59 -17.70
CA LEU A 250 -19.08 -13.14 -17.45
C LEU A 250 -19.99 -13.06 -18.70
N PRO A 251 -20.68 -14.15 -19.08
CA PRO A 251 -21.73 -14.07 -20.09
C PRO A 251 -22.89 -13.20 -19.57
N GLU A 252 -23.54 -12.48 -20.49
CA GLU A 252 -24.63 -11.55 -20.15
C GLU A 252 -25.94 -12.24 -19.83
N GLU A 253 -26.06 -13.49 -20.27
CA GLU A 253 -27.18 -14.37 -20.05
C GLU A 253 -26.66 -15.58 -19.27
N LEU A 254 -27.05 -15.70 -18.00
CA LEU A 254 -27.01 -17.00 -17.33
C LEU A 254 -28.01 -17.88 -18.07
N PRO A 255 -27.65 -19.09 -18.53
CA PRO A 255 -28.62 -20.00 -19.12
C PRO A 255 -29.58 -20.46 -18.01
N PHE A 256 -30.64 -19.70 -17.79
CA PHE A 256 -31.79 -20.20 -17.04
C PHE A 256 -32.42 -21.27 -17.91
N HIS A 257 -32.25 -22.52 -17.51
CA HIS A 257 -33.00 -23.66 -18.01
C HIS A 257 -34.48 -23.31 -17.90
N ASN A 258 -35.14 -23.08 -19.05
CA ASN A 258 -36.57 -22.81 -19.09
C ASN A 258 -37.30 -24.15 -18.87
N PRO A 259 -37.96 -24.40 -17.73
CA PRO A 259 -38.68 -25.64 -17.50
C PRO A 259 -39.95 -25.77 -18.37
N ALA A 260 -40.26 -24.79 -19.23
CA ALA A 260 -41.47 -24.75 -20.04
C ALA A 260 -41.41 -25.52 -21.37
N ASN A 261 -40.33 -26.23 -21.69
CA ASN A 261 -40.32 -27.17 -22.81
C ASN A 261 -40.39 -28.62 -22.29
N LYS A 262 -41.61 -29.10 -22.08
CA LYS A 262 -41.97 -30.52 -22.07
C LYS A 262 -43.21 -30.71 -22.94
#